data_AF-A0A1F9ZW86-F1
#
_entry.id   AF-A0A1F9ZW86-F1
#
_cell.length_a   1.000
_cell.length_b   1.000
_cell.length_c   1.000
_cell.angle_alpha   90.00
_cell.angle_beta   90.00
_cell.angle_gamma   90.00
#
_symmetry.space_group_name_H-M   'P 1'
#
loop_
_entity.id
_entity.type
_entity.pdbx_description
1 polymer ?
#
loop_
_entity_poly.entity_id
_entity_poly.type
_entity_poly.pdbx_seq_one_letter_code
_entity_poly.pdbx_strand_id
1 'polypeptide(L)'
;MLQYLAALVLVAHGIGHLTGILASWSGIDVGFTKEPWIFGGNVMIDSTTGKAFMVVWLIALALFIGSGIGVFMGEQWWRTLAIIGAVAILLVLLLPWRKKVTDFFELP
;
A
#
# COMPACT_ATOMS: atom_id res chain seq x y z
N MET A 1 -4.65 6.77 25.52
CA MET A 1 -5.72 6.81 24.50
C MET A 1 -5.16 7.09 23.11
N LEU A 2 -4.57 8.26 22.85
CA LEU A 2 -4.08 8.64 21.51
C LEU A 2 -3.09 7.63 20.89
N GLN A 3 -2.20 7.05 21.69
CA GLN A 3 -1.25 6.02 21.23
C GLN A 3 -1.94 4.79 20.63
N TYR A 4 -3.08 4.36 21.19
CA TYR A 4 -3.79 3.19 20.67
C TYR A 4 -4.49 3.50 19.36
N LEU A 5 -5.01 4.72 19.21
CA LEU A 5 -5.56 5.20 17.93
C LEU A 5 -4.46 5.30 16.88
N ALA A 6 -3.30 5.85 17.23
CA ALA A 6 -2.15 5.93 16.32
C ALA A 6 -1.66 4.54 15.89
N ALA A 7 -1.54 3.60 16.84
CA ALA A 7 -1.18 2.21 16.54
C ALA A 7 -2.21 1.56 15.61
N LEU A 8 -3.50 1.71 15.89
CA LEU A 8 -4.58 1.19 15.05
C LEU A 8 -4.50 1.75 13.63
N VAL A 9 -4.33 3.07 13.47
CA VAL A 9 -4.22 3.72 12.17
C VAL A 9 -3.01 3.22 11.40
N LEU A 10 -1.83 3.11 12.04
CA LEU A 10 -0.62 2.62 11.40
C LEU A 10 -0.78 1.16 10.94
N VAL A 11 -1.33 0.29 11.78
CA VAL A 11 -1.56 -1.12 11.41
C VAL A 11 -2.60 -1.21 10.29
N ALA A 12 -3.74 -0.53 10.40
CA ALA A 12 -4.77 -0.55 9.37
C ALA A 12 -4.26 0.00 8.03
N HIS A 13 -3.48 1.08 8.05
CA HIS A 13 -2.84 1.63 6.86
C HIS A 13 -1.85 0.64 6.25
N GLY A 14 -1.00 0.03 7.08
CA GLY A 14 -0.05 -1.02 6.65
C GLY A 14 -0.75 -2.21 5.98
N ILE A 15 -1.85 -2.69 6.56
CA ILE A 15 -2.69 -3.75 5.96
C ILE A 15 -3.25 -3.33 4.60
N GLY A 16 -3.57 -2.04 4.40
CA GLY A 16 -3.99 -1.51 3.11
C GLY A 16 -3.00 -1.80 1.97
N HIS A 17 -1.71 -1.88 2.28
CA HIS A 17 -0.68 -2.25 1.29
C HIS A 17 -0.70 -3.73 0.88
N LEU A 18 -1.48 -4.61 1.52
CA LEU A 18 -1.72 -5.95 0.97
C LEU A 18 -2.41 -5.91 -0.39
N THR A 19 -3.24 -4.90 -0.63
CA THR A 19 -4.03 -4.81 -1.86
C THR A 19 -3.15 -4.75 -3.11
N GLY A 20 -2.02 -4.04 -3.09
CA GLY A 20 -1.09 -4.01 -4.21
C GLY A 20 -0.46 -5.38 -4.50
N ILE A 21 -0.04 -6.10 -3.45
CA ILE A 21 0.47 -7.47 -3.58
C ILE A 21 -0.58 -8.40 -4.18
N LEU A 22 -1.80 -8.36 -3.64
CA LEU A 22 -2.90 -9.20 -4.12
C LEU A 22 -3.21 -8.91 -5.59
N ALA A 23 -3.28 -7.64 -5.98
CA ALA A 23 -3.56 -7.21 -7.34
C ALA A 23 -2.51 -7.70 -8.36
N SER A 24 -1.26 -7.84 -7.93
CA SER A 24 -0.14 -8.17 -8.82
C SER A 24 0.25 -9.66 -8.81
N TRP A 25 0.01 -10.37 -7.69
CA TRP A 25 0.51 -11.74 -7.48
C TRP A 25 -0.58 -12.81 -7.33
N SER A 26 -1.83 -12.45 -7.02
CA SER A 26 -2.85 -13.45 -6.61
C SER A 26 -4.03 -13.63 -7.55
N GLY A 27 -4.17 -12.79 -8.59
CA GLY A 27 -5.34 -12.80 -9.48
C GLY A 27 -6.66 -12.40 -8.81
N ILE A 28 -6.66 -12.13 -7.50
CA ILE A 28 -7.83 -11.64 -6.74
C ILE A 28 -8.14 -10.22 -7.16
N ASP A 29 -9.41 -9.97 -7.51
CA ASP A 29 -9.89 -8.62 -7.78
C ASP A 29 -10.02 -7.83 -6.47
N VAL A 30 -9.11 -6.88 -6.29
CA VAL A 30 -9.09 -5.90 -5.19
C VAL A 30 -9.37 -4.48 -5.68
N GLY A 31 -9.93 -4.34 -6.89
CA GLY A 31 -10.39 -3.08 -7.47
C GLY A 31 -9.33 -2.25 -8.19
N PHE A 32 -8.15 -2.81 -8.50
CA PHE A 32 -7.15 -2.12 -9.31
C PHE A 32 -7.44 -2.26 -10.81
N THR A 33 -7.29 -1.17 -11.56
CA THR A 33 -7.38 -1.23 -13.01
C THR A 33 -6.08 -1.74 -13.63
N LYS A 34 -6.19 -2.57 -14.66
CA LYS A 34 -5.07 -2.95 -15.51
C LYS A 34 -4.89 -1.90 -16.61
N GLU A 35 -4.37 -0.73 -16.23
CA GLU A 35 -4.08 0.38 -17.15
C GLU A 35 -2.57 0.64 -17.22
N PRO A 36 -1.99 0.95 -18.39
CA PRO A 36 -0.56 1.18 -18.50
C PRO A 36 -0.10 2.41 -17.71
N TRP A 37 1.19 2.40 -17.37
CA TRP A 37 1.81 3.40 -16.51
C TRP A 37 1.91 4.80 -17.15
N ILE A 38 1.95 5.87 -16.33
CA ILE A 38 2.10 7.30 -16.73
C ILE A 38 3.35 7.55 -17.57
N PHE A 39 4.46 6.87 -17.28
CA PHE A 39 5.70 7.06 -18.03
C PHE A 39 5.74 6.27 -19.35
N GLY A 40 4.60 5.69 -19.76
CA GLY A 40 4.46 4.92 -21.00
C GLY A 40 4.99 3.49 -20.89
N GLY A 41 4.57 2.63 -21.83
CA GLY A 41 5.01 1.25 -21.97
C GLY A 41 4.06 0.19 -21.40
N ASN A 42 4.38 -1.09 -21.67
CA ASN A 42 3.62 -2.28 -21.24
C ASN A 42 3.79 -2.63 -19.75
N VAL A 43 4.09 -1.64 -18.89
CA VAL A 43 4.26 -1.86 -17.45
C VAL A 43 2.87 -1.96 -16.84
N MET A 44 2.38 -3.20 -16.71
CA MET A 44 1.12 -3.58 -16.08
C MET A 44 1.33 -3.95 -14.61
N ILE A 45 0.28 -3.89 -13.79
CA ILE A 45 0.34 -4.28 -12.37
C ILE A 45 0.81 -5.73 -12.18
N ASP A 46 0.46 -6.62 -13.11
CA ASP A 46 0.82 -8.04 -13.14
C ASP A 46 2.10 -8.34 -13.95
N SER A 47 2.71 -7.32 -14.58
CA SER A 47 4.00 -7.45 -15.27
C SER A 47 5.15 -7.69 -14.28
N THR A 48 6.30 -8.19 -14.75
CA THR A 48 7.50 -8.36 -13.92
C THR A 48 7.91 -7.07 -13.21
N THR A 49 7.83 -5.93 -13.91
CA THR A 49 8.11 -4.61 -13.34
C THR A 49 7.07 -4.23 -12.29
N GLY A 50 5.78 -4.44 -12.57
CA GLY A 50 4.70 -4.21 -11.59
C GLY A 50 4.88 -5.03 -10.31
N LYS A 51 5.21 -6.32 -10.46
CA LYS A 51 5.51 -7.22 -9.33
C LYS A 51 6.69 -6.74 -8.50
N ALA A 52 7.75 -6.22 -9.12
CA ALA A 52 8.89 -5.64 -8.42
C ALA A 52 8.50 -4.41 -7.58
N PHE A 53 7.63 -3.53 -8.10
CA PHE A 53 7.09 -2.41 -7.33
C PHE A 53 6.24 -2.86 -6.14
N MET A 54 5.51 -3.97 -6.26
CA MET A 54 4.71 -4.49 -5.14
C MET A 54 5.57 -5.04 -4.00
N VAL A 55 6.83 -5.41 -4.25
CA VAL A 55 7.78 -5.72 -3.16
C VAL A 55 7.95 -4.50 -2.24
N VAL A 56 7.96 -3.29 -2.78
CA VAL A 56 8.03 -2.06 -1.97
C VAL A 56 6.77 -1.85 -1.14
N TRP A 57 5.59 -2.22 -1.66
CA TRP A 57 4.35 -2.23 -0.88
C TRP A 57 4.42 -3.23 0.28
N LEU A 58 5.03 -4.40 0.09
CA LEU A 58 5.24 -5.37 1.16
C LEU A 58 6.21 -4.85 2.23
N ILE A 59 7.27 -4.16 1.82
CA ILE A 59 8.19 -3.49 2.74
C ILE A 59 7.45 -2.40 3.54
N ALA A 60 6.64 -1.57 2.87
CA ALA A 60 5.83 -0.55 3.54
C ALA A 60 4.85 -1.15 4.55
N LEU A 61 4.17 -2.24 4.20
CA LEU A 61 3.32 -3.00 5.12
C LEU A 61 4.07 -3.40 6.39
N ALA A 62 5.24 -4.04 6.24
CA ALA A 62 6.03 -4.49 7.37
C ALA A 62 6.48 -3.32 8.27
N LEU A 63 6.89 -2.21 7.66
CA LEU A 63 7.33 -1.00 8.38
C LEU A 63 6.17 -0.35 9.14
N PHE A 64 4.97 -0.26 8.55
CA PHE A 64 3.80 0.33 9.20
C PHE A 64 3.23 -0.57 10.31
N ILE A 65 3.19 -1.88 10.10
CA ILE A 65 2.81 -2.83 11.17
C ILE A 65 3.82 -2.74 12.32
N GLY A 66 5.11 -2.79 12.00
CA GLY A 66 6.18 -2.63 12.98
C GLY A 66 6.04 -1.31 13.75
N SER A 67 5.82 -0.20 13.04
CA SER A 67 5.58 1.11 13.66
C SER A 67 4.37 1.09 14.60
N GLY A 68 3.24 0.50 14.20
CA GLY A 68 2.07 0.35 15.06
C GLY A 68 2.35 -0.46 16.33
N ILE A 69 3.12 -1.56 16.22
CA ILE A 69 3.59 -2.34 17.37
C ILE A 69 4.47 -1.48 18.29
N GLY A 70 5.42 -0.72 17.73
CA GLY A 70 6.29 0.15 18.50
C GLY A 70 5.52 1.25 19.24
N VAL A 71 4.50 1.84 18.62
CA VAL A 71 3.59 2.79 19.29
C VAL A 71 2.85 2.11 20.45
N PHE A 72 2.32 0.90 20.23
CA PHE A 72 1.60 0.15 21.25
C PHE A 72 2.48 -0.18 22.46
N MET A 73 3.75 -0.52 22.22
CA MET A 73 4.75 -0.82 23.25
C MET A 73 5.37 0.42 23.91
N GLY A 74 5.09 1.63 23.40
CA GLY A 74 5.65 2.88 23.93
C GLY A 74 7.11 3.11 23.56
N GLU A 75 7.59 2.44 22.53
CA GLU A 75 8.98 2.52 22.05
C GLU A 75 9.24 3.83 21.29
N GLN A 76 10.50 4.19 21.01
CA GLN A 76 10.82 5.41 20.22
C GLN A 76 11.13 5.12 18.76
N TRP A 77 11.52 3.89 18.42
CA TRP A 77 11.89 3.49 17.06
C TRP A 77 10.72 3.48 16.08
N TRP A 78 9.46 3.51 16.56
CA TRP A 78 8.29 3.51 15.68
C TRP A 78 8.28 4.69 14.70
N ARG A 79 8.80 5.85 15.12
CA ARG A 79 8.85 7.07 14.29
C ARG A 79 9.74 6.85 13.08
N THR A 80 10.91 6.25 13.29
CA THR A 80 11.85 5.91 12.22
C THR A 80 11.22 4.95 11.23
N LEU A 81 10.55 3.89 11.70
CA LEU A 81 9.88 2.96 10.79
C LEU A 81 8.74 3.62 10.00
N ALA A 82 7.92 4.46 10.65
CA ALA A 82 6.85 5.20 9.97
C ALA A 82 7.40 6.12 8.87
N ILE A 83 8.48 6.84 9.15
CA ILE A 83 9.12 7.75 8.19
C ILE A 83 9.69 6.95 7.01
N ILE A 84 10.44 5.87 7.27
CA ILE A 84 11.00 5.02 6.21
C ILE A 84 9.87 4.42 5.36
N GLY A 85 8.81 3.91 6.00
CA GLY A 85 7.64 3.34 5.31
C GLY A 85 6.93 4.37 4.44
N ALA A 86 6.71 5.57 4.97
CA ALA A 86 6.10 6.68 4.23
C ALA A 86 6.94 7.11 3.02
N VAL A 87 8.26 7.26 3.19
CA VAL A 87 9.15 7.61 2.08
C VAL A 87 9.17 6.50 1.03
N ALA A 88 9.29 5.24 1.45
CA ALA A 88 9.32 4.09 0.55
C ALA A 88 8.05 4.02 -0.30
N ILE A 89 6.86 4.19 0.29
CA ILE A 89 5.61 4.17 -0.47
C ILE A 89 5.40 5.42 -1.31
N LEU A 90 5.86 6.60 -0.86
CA LEU A 90 5.75 7.84 -1.65
C LEU A 90 6.52 7.75 -2.98
N LEU A 91 7.68 7.10 -2.99
CA LEU A 91 8.42 6.82 -4.22
C LEU A 91 7.63 5.95 -5.20
N VAL A 92 6.67 5.18 -4.70
CA VAL A 92 5.80 4.28 -5.45
C VAL A 92 4.39 4.87 -5.67
N LEU A 93 4.00 5.94 -4.97
CA LEU A 93 2.72 6.64 -5.19
C LEU A 93 2.70 7.46 -6.49
N LEU A 94 3.85 7.68 -7.13
CA LEU A 94 3.92 8.16 -8.51
C LEU A 94 3.40 7.12 -9.52
N LEU A 95 2.98 5.93 -9.07
CA LEU A 95 2.28 4.94 -9.88
C LEU A 95 0.75 5.26 -9.94
N PRO A 96 0.16 5.58 -11.11
CA PRO A 96 -1.24 5.89 -11.32
C PRO A 96 -2.07 4.60 -11.46
N TRP A 97 -1.83 3.58 -10.63
CA TRP A 97 -2.73 2.43 -10.52
C TRP A 97 -3.96 2.89 -9.75
N ARG A 98 -4.88 3.55 -10.45
CA ARG A 98 -6.11 4.04 -9.84
C ARG A 98 -6.96 2.83 -9.45
N LYS A 99 -7.49 2.86 -8.23
CA LYS A 99 -8.58 1.96 -7.86
C LYS A 99 -9.81 2.38 -8.69
N LYS A 100 -10.48 1.45 -9.35
CA LYS A 100 -11.84 1.70 -9.85
C LYS A 100 -12.71 1.95 -8.63
N VAL A 101 -13.07 3.20 -8.39
CA VAL A 101 -14.30 3.49 -7.65
C VAL A 101 -15.39 3.20 -8.66
N THR A 102 -15.92 1.98 -8.67
CA THR A 102 -17.08 1.64 -9.49
C THR A 102 -18.20 2.60 -9.13
N ASP A 103 -18.75 3.25 -10.15
CA ASP A 103 -19.89 4.14 -10.10
C ASP A 103 -21.05 3.47 -9.34
N PHE A 104 -21.26 3.86 -8.08
CA PHE A 104 -22.39 3.39 -7.26
C PHE A 104 -23.76 3.89 -7.78
N PHE A 105 -23.81 4.56 -8.95
CA PHE A 105 -25.00 5.20 -9.50
C PHE A 105 -25.51 4.61 -10.82
N GLU A 106 -24.92 3.54 -11.33
CA GLU A 106 -25.51 2.79 -12.44
C GLU A 106 -26.32 1.60 -11.91
N LEU A 107 -27.51 1.91 -11.37
CA LEU A 107 -28.60 0.93 -11.30
C LEU A 107 -29.53 1.15 -12.51
N PRO A 108 -30.12 0.08 -13.06
CA PRO A 108 -30.93 0.12 -14.29
C PRO A 108 -32.17 1.01 -14.19
#